data_AF-A0A2V8PVR7-F1
#
_entry.id   AF-A0A2V8PVR7-F1
#
_cell.length_a   1.000
_cell.length_b   1.000
_cell.length_c   1.000
_cell.angle_alpha   90.00
_cell.angle_beta   90.00
_cell.angle_gamma   90.00
#
_symmetry.space_group_name_H-M   'P 1'
#
loop_
_entity.id
_entity.type
_entity.pdbx_description
1 polymer ?
#
loop_
_entity_poly.entity_id
_entity_poly.type
_entity_poly.pdbx_seq_one_letter_code
_entity_poly.pdbx_strand_id
1 'polypeptide(L)'
;DSSSKDGVRHFYADGRNLSLVDVTKNLYSTVPMHTSIDGVVAELDRKYGFTPPLAEIALSNVYQDIHEKAQGVSYLGQATAGGVTCHRLALSGKAANTELWVGVSDQLPRRLIATVKDQPGKPQIKVEFSDWNLAAKVTDKDFTFVPPQGAQKISMITTAETEAAQKTNKVTQN
;
A
#
# COMPACT_ATOMS: atom_id res chain seq x y z
N ASP A 1 1.10 10.73 1.31
CA ASP A 1 0.87 9.98 2.57
C ASP A 1 -0.16 8.87 2.32
N SER A 2 -0.10 7.78 3.06
CA SER A 2 -1.11 6.70 3.00
C SER A 2 -1.60 6.40 4.41
N SER A 3 -2.92 6.36 4.62
CA SER A 3 -3.57 6.20 5.92
C SER A 3 -4.39 4.91 6.02
N SER A 4 -4.41 4.28 7.20
CA SER A 4 -5.35 3.18 7.47
C SER A 4 -6.81 3.65 7.48
N LYS A 5 -7.78 2.73 7.45
CA LYS A 5 -9.22 3.02 7.42
C LYS A 5 -9.69 4.01 8.50
N ASP A 6 -9.04 3.99 9.66
CA ASP A 6 -9.38 4.86 10.80
C ASP A 6 -8.41 6.07 10.93
N GLY A 7 -7.53 6.28 9.94
CA GLY A 7 -6.49 7.33 10.00
C GLY A 7 -5.44 7.08 11.09
N VAL A 8 -5.34 5.85 11.60
CA VAL A 8 -4.53 5.55 12.78
C VAL A 8 -3.05 5.41 12.41
N ARG A 9 -2.75 4.91 11.21
CA ARG A 9 -1.36 4.72 10.75
C ARG A 9 -1.08 5.49 9.49
N HIS A 10 0.05 6.20 9.48
CA HIS A 10 0.52 6.97 8.33
C HIS A 10 1.93 6.56 7.92
N PHE A 11 2.16 6.48 6.61
CA PHE A 11 3.47 6.29 6.00
C PHE A 11 3.95 7.58 5.33
N TYR A 12 5.23 7.91 5.57
CA TYR A 12 5.93 9.04 4.99
C TYR A 12 7.24 8.55 4.38
N ALA A 13 7.48 8.85 3.10
CA ALA A 13 8.74 8.57 2.44
C ALA A 13 9.29 9.89 1.86
N ASP A 14 10.43 10.34 2.37
CA ASP A 14 11.04 11.63 2.00
C ASP A 14 12.22 11.49 1.00
N GLY A 15 12.36 10.30 0.40
CA GLY A 15 13.47 9.93 -0.49
C GLY A 15 14.77 9.53 0.23
N ARG A 16 14.86 9.72 1.55
CA ARG A 16 16.00 9.30 2.39
C ARG A 16 15.59 8.32 3.48
N ASN A 17 14.41 8.52 4.04
CA ASN A 17 13.85 7.77 5.14
C ASN A 17 12.41 7.37 4.83
N LEU A 18 12.02 6.23 5.38
CA LEU A 18 10.63 5.88 5.60
C LEU A 18 10.30 6.07 7.07
N SER A 19 9.22 6.79 7.36
CA SER A 19 8.63 6.87 8.68
C SER A 19 7.23 6.30 8.71
N LEU A 20 6.94 5.53 9.76
CA LEU A 20 5.62 5.00 10.09
C LEU A 20 5.23 5.52 11.47
N VAL A 21 4.05 6.10 11.58
CA VAL A 21 3.47 6.52 12.86
C VAL A 21 2.14 5.82 13.08
N ASP A 22 1.91 5.37 14.32
CA ASP A 22 0.60 4.96 14.82
C ASP A 22 0.14 6.04 15.81
N VAL A 23 -0.78 6.89 15.36
CA VAL A 23 -1.23 8.09 16.09
C VAL A 23 -1.94 7.70 17.39
N THR A 24 -2.74 6.63 17.37
CA THR A 24 -3.47 6.15 18.54
C THR A 24 -2.54 5.62 19.62
N LYS A 25 -1.48 4.90 19.22
CA LYS A 25 -0.48 4.41 20.18
C LYS A 25 0.58 5.46 20.54
N ASN A 26 0.61 6.58 19.83
CA ASN A 26 1.65 7.60 19.90
C ASN A 26 3.06 7.01 19.75
N LEU A 27 3.21 6.07 18.81
CA LEU A 27 4.47 5.39 18.50
C LEU A 27 4.89 5.69 17.06
N TYR A 28 6.20 5.79 16.82
CA TYR A 28 6.71 5.91 15.46
C TYR A 28 8.02 5.14 15.24
N SER A 29 8.30 4.79 14.00
CA SER A 29 9.59 4.28 13.54
C SER A 29 10.07 5.10 12.35
N THR A 30 11.39 5.26 12.25
CA THR A 30 12.03 5.83 11.06
C THR A 30 13.22 4.96 10.69
N VAL A 31 13.27 4.53 9.44
CA VAL A 31 14.33 3.69 8.88
C VAL A 31 14.90 4.34 7.62
N PRO A 32 16.22 4.30 7.40
CA PRO A 32 16.82 4.84 6.18
C PRO A 32 16.45 3.96 4.98
N MET A 33 15.94 4.60 3.93
CA MET A 33 15.58 3.98 2.66
C MET A 33 16.02 4.91 1.54
N HIS A 34 17.31 4.82 1.20
CA HIS A 34 17.96 5.60 0.15
C HIS A 34 17.63 5.04 -1.24
N THR A 35 16.36 5.12 -1.62
CA THR A 35 15.87 4.52 -2.86
C THR A 35 14.64 5.27 -3.39
N SER A 36 14.21 4.93 -4.61
CA SER A 36 12.97 5.44 -5.19
C SER A 36 11.75 4.88 -4.44
N ILE A 37 10.56 5.43 -4.70
CA ILE A 37 9.32 4.89 -4.13
C ILE A 37 9.12 3.39 -4.46
N ASP A 38 9.47 2.98 -5.68
CA ASP A 38 9.43 1.58 -6.11
C ASP A 38 10.35 0.71 -5.25
N GLY A 39 11.57 1.21 -4.99
CA GLY A 39 12.50 0.54 -4.11
C GLY A 39 12.03 0.50 -2.66
N VAL A 40 11.37 1.55 -2.17
CA VAL A 40 10.82 1.61 -0.80
C VAL A 40 9.82 0.47 -0.61
N VAL A 41 8.89 0.30 -1.54
CA VAL A 41 7.89 -0.77 -1.46
C VAL A 41 8.56 -2.16 -1.48
N ALA A 42 9.52 -2.38 -2.37
CA ALA A 42 10.25 -3.65 -2.45
C ALA A 42 11.09 -3.95 -1.19
N GLU A 43 11.73 -2.93 -0.60
CA GLU A 43 12.49 -3.08 0.64
C GLU A 43 11.60 -3.38 1.85
N LEU A 44 10.41 -2.76 1.92
CA LEU A 44 9.44 -3.02 2.98
C LEU A 44 9.00 -4.49 2.98
N ASP A 45 8.60 -5.00 1.82
CA ASP A 45 8.18 -6.39 1.69
C ASP A 45 9.32 -7.34 2.05
N ARG A 46 10.52 -7.10 1.51
CA ARG A 46 11.69 -7.95 1.75
C ARG A 46 12.17 -7.97 3.20
N LYS A 47 12.28 -6.80 3.86
CA LYS A 47 12.87 -6.68 5.20
C LYS A 47 11.84 -6.88 6.32
N TYR A 48 10.61 -6.44 6.10
CA TYR A 48 9.58 -6.34 7.14
C TYR A 48 8.34 -7.20 6.84
N GLY A 49 8.27 -7.83 5.66
CA GLY A 49 7.24 -8.82 5.34
C GLY A 49 5.86 -8.22 5.10
N PHE A 50 5.77 -6.93 4.75
CA PHE A 50 4.51 -6.30 4.41
C PHE A 50 4.66 -5.30 3.27
N THR A 51 3.60 -5.17 2.48
CA THR A 51 3.44 -4.13 1.48
C THR A 51 2.33 -3.17 1.94
N PRO A 52 2.53 -1.84 1.96
CA PRO A 52 1.46 -0.90 2.27
C PRO A 52 0.25 -1.11 1.36
N PRO A 53 -0.99 -0.99 1.87
CA PRO A 53 -2.17 -1.10 1.03
C PRO A 53 -2.11 -0.12 -0.14
N LEU A 54 -2.44 -0.60 -1.35
CA LEU A 54 -2.46 0.17 -2.59
C LEU A 54 -1.09 0.73 -3.02
N ALA A 55 0.01 0.18 -2.51
CA ALA A 55 1.34 0.58 -2.91
C ALA A 55 1.53 0.53 -4.44
N GLU A 56 0.89 -0.42 -5.11
CA GLU A 56 0.92 -0.59 -6.57
C GLU A 56 0.46 0.65 -7.35
N ILE A 57 -0.49 1.40 -6.80
CA ILE A 57 -1.02 2.62 -7.42
C ILE A 57 -0.06 3.81 -7.24
N ALA A 58 0.85 3.74 -6.28
CA ALA A 58 1.85 4.77 -5.99
C ALA A 58 3.20 4.52 -6.69
N LEU A 59 3.34 3.41 -7.42
CA LEU A 59 4.56 3.07 -8.15
C LEU A 59 4.73 3.92 -9.40
N SER A 60 5.98 4.05 -9.84
CA SER A 60 6.34 4.84 -11.02
C SER A 60 5.74 4.29 -12.32
N ASN A 61 5.49 2.98 -12.39
CA ASN A 61 4.83 2.32 -13.52
C ASN A 61 3.74 1.36 -13.04
N VAL A 62 2.58 1.93 -12.71
CA VAL A 62 1.40 1.20 -12.23
C VAL A 62 0.94 0.12 -13.23
N TYR A 63 1.00 0.40 -14.54
CA TYR A 63 0.58 -0.56 -15.56
C TYR A 63 1.44 -1.84 -15.52
N GLN A 64 2.77 -1.68 -15.50
CA GLN A 64 3.68 -2.81 -15.51
C GLN A 64 3.52 -3.68 -14.26
N ASP A 65 3.46 -3.08 -13.07
CA ASP A 65 3.32 -3.84 -11.83
C ASP A 65 1.99 -4.61 -11.76
N ILE A 66 0.87 -3.98 -12.16
CA ILE A 66 -0.42 -4.67 -12.25
C ILE A 66 -0.39 -5.78 -13.30
N HIS A 67 0.20 -5.52 -14.47
CA HIS A 67 0.27 -6.48 -15.57
C HIS A 67 1.08 -7.72 -15.19
N GLU A 68 2.25 -7.55 -14.57
CA GLU A 68 3.12 -8.66 -14.13
C GLU A 68 2.47 -9.53 -13.04
N LYS A 69 1.63 -8.93 -12.18
CA LYS A 69 0.88 -9.65 -11.15
C LYS A 69 -0.39 -10.32 -11.66
N ALA A 70 -0.91 -9.88 -12.81
CA ALA A 70 -2.12 -10.43 -13.42
C ALA A 70 -1.83 -11.76 -14.14
N GLN A 71 -2.55 -12.81 -13.74
CA GLN A 71 -2.58 -14.09 -14.42
C GLN A 71 -3.56 -14.10 -15.60
N GLY A 72 -4.47 -13.12 -15.64
CA GLY A 72 -5.44 -12.95 -16.70
C GLY A 72 -6.14 -11.60 -16.58
N VAL A 73 -6.52 -11.04 -17.74
CA VAL A 73 -7.18 -9.75 -17.85
C VAL A 73 -8.40 -9.90 -18.74
N SER A 74 -9.56 -9.44 -18.27
CA SER A 74 -10.81 -9.43 -19.05
C SER A 74 -11.48 -8.07 -18.97
N TYR A 75 -11.95 -7.57 -20.11
CA TYR A 75 -12.76 -6.35 -20.15
C TYR A 75 -14.22 -6.68 -19.84
N LEU A 76 -14.80 -5.99 -18.86
CA LEU A 76 -16.18 -6.21 -18.39
C LEU A 76 -17.18 -5.19 -18.96
N GLY A 77 -16.74 -4.31 -19.86
CA GLY A 77 -17.56 -3.21 -20.38
C GLY A 77 -17.43 -1.93 -19.56
N GLN A 78 -18.42 -1.03 -19.73
CA GLN A 78 -18.46 0.24 -19.03
C GLN A 78 -19.55 0.25 -17.96
N ALA A 79 -19.31 0.95 -16.86
CA ALA A 79 -20.36 1.34 -15.91
C ALA A 79 -19.96 2.60 -15.14
N THR A 80 -20.91 3.18 -14.42
CA THR A 80 -20.69 4.42 -13.67
C THR A 80 -20.24 4.14 -12.23
N ALA A 81 -19.21 4.86 -11.78
CA ALA A 81 -18.75 4.89 -10.39
C ALA A 81 -18.50 6.35 -9.98
N GLY A 82 -19.07 6.79 -8.85
CA GLY A 82 -18.86 8.16 -8.36
C GLY A 82 -19.26 9.26 -9.37
N GLY A 83 -20.26 9.01 -10.21
CA GLY A 83 -20.68 9.94 -11.27
C GLY A 83 -19.81 9.92 -12.53
N VAL A 84 -18.75 9.11 -12.59
CA VAL A 84 -17.84 8.99 -13.73
C VAL A 84 -18.08 7.68 -14.48
N THR A 85 -18.23 7.75 -15.80
CA THR A 85 -18.26 6.56 -16.66
C THR A 85 -16.87 5.92 -16.70
N CYS A 86 -16.79 4.64 -16.38
CA CYS A 86 -15.53 3.91 -16.25
C CYS A 86 -15.50 2.66 -17.13
N HIS A 87 -14.34 2.36 -17.72
CA HIS A 87 -13.97 1.03 -18.15
C HIS A 87 -13.79 0.12 -16.93
N ARG A 88 -14.27 -1.12 -17.03
CA ARG A 88 -14.14 -2.13 -15.97
C ARG A 88 -13.27 -3.28 -16.45
N LEU A 89 -12.24 -3.58 -15.68
CA LEU A 89 -11.28 -4.65 -15.95
C LEU A 89 -11.33 -5.67 -14.81
N ALA A 90 -11.54 -6.94 -15.14
CA ALA A 90 -11.28 -8.04 -14.22
C ALA A 90 -9.84 -8.53 -14.38
N LEU A 91 -9.14 -8.62 -13.27
CA LEU A 91 -7.76 -9.07 -13.16
C LEU A 91 -7.75 -10.30 -12.24
N SER A 92 -7.34 -11.46 -12.74
CA SER A 92 -7.07 -12.61 -11.87
C SER A 92 -5.62 -12.53 -11.39
N GLY A 93 -5.38 -12.72 -10.10
CA GLY A 93 -4.03 -12.69 -9.52
C GLY A 93 -3.80 -13.84 -8.55
N LYS A 94 -2.55 -14.06 -8.15
CA LYS A 94 -2.20 -15.15 -7.22
C LYS A 94 -2.86 -14.98 -5.84
N ALA A 95 -2.80 -13.76 -5.28
CA ALA A 95 -3.31 -13.47 -3.93
C ALA A 95 -4.77 -12.99 -3.90
N ALA A 96 -5.25 -12.35 -4.97
CA ALA A 96 -6.59 -11.80 -5.06
C ALA A 96 -7.10 -11.80 -6.49
N ASN A 97 -8.43 -11.82 -6.66
CA ASN A 97 -9.07 -11.40 -7.91
C ASN A 97 -9.53 -9.95 -7.74
N THR A 98 -9.22 -9.11 -8.72
CA THR A 98 -9.39 -7.67 -8.62
C THR A 98 -10.24 -7.13 -9.76
N GLU A 99 -11.13 -6.21 -9.46
CA GLU A 99 -11.82 -5.40 -10.46
C GLU A 99 -11.30 -3.96 -10.39
N LEU A 100 -10.67 -3.50 -11.46
CA LEU A 100 -10.15 -2.14 -11.61
C LEU A 100 -11.08 -1.33 -12.51
N TRP A 101 -11.48 -0.15 -12.04
CA TRP A 101 -12.35 0.77 -12.75
C TRP A 101 -11.54 2.01 -13.12
N VAL A 102 -11.50 2.35 -14.41
CA VAL A 102 -10.71 3.46 -14.95
C VAL A 102 -11.63 4.40 -15.72
N GLY A 103 -11.57 5.70 -15.43
CA GLY A 103 -12.41 6.71 -16.07
C GLY A 103 -12.20 6.73 -17.59
N VAL A 104 -13.30 6.75 -18.36
CA VAL A 104 -13.22 6.74 -19.84
C VAL A 104 -12.58 8.02 -20.37
N SER A 105 -12.90 9.18 -19.79
CA SER A 105 -12.45 10.47 -20.28
C SER A 105 -11.03 10.84 -19.84
N ASP A 106 -10.65 10.50 -18.62
CA ASP A 106 -9.40 10.95 -17.98
C ASP A 106 -8.40 9.83 -17.72
N GLN A 107 -8.80 8.57 -17.93
CA GLN A 107 -7.98 7.39 -17.71
C GLN A 107 -7.47 7.25 -16.27
N LEU A 108 -8.18 7.85 -15.30
CA LEU A 108 -7.80 7.78 -13.89
C LEU A 108 -8.50 6.62 -13.17
N PRO A 109 -7.83 5.93 -12.23
CA PRO A 109 -8.49 4.95 -11.37
C PRO A 109 -9.64 5.59 -10.60
N ARG A 110 -10.80 4.94 -10.59
CA ARG A 110 -12.01 5.40 -9.86
C ARG A 110 -12.43 4.43 -8.78
N ARG A 111 -12.20 3.13 -8.97
CA ARG A 111 -12.52 2.11 -8.00
C ARG A 111 -11.62 0.88 -8.15
N LEU A 112 -11.29 0.27 -7.03
CA LEU A 112 -10.65 -1.05 -6.95
C LEU A 112 -11.49 -1.95 -6.03
N ILE A 113 -11.83 -3.15 -6.48
CA ILE A 113 -12.46 -4.18 -5.64
C ILE A 113 -11.55 -5.41 -5.68
N ALA A 114 -10.92 -5.75 -4.56
CA ALA A 114 -10.07 -6.93 -4.46
C ALA A 114 -10.74 -7.99 -3.56
N THR A 115 -10.97 -9.18 -4.09
CA THR A 115 -11.43 -10.36 -3.33
C THR A 115 -10.23 -11.24 -3.03
N VAL A 116 -9.85 -11.32 -1.74
CA VAL A 116 -8.67 -12.08 -1.32
C VAL A 116 -8.94 -13.59 -1.43
N LYS A 117 -7.97 -14.32 -1.98
CA LYS A 117 -8.02 -15.79 -2.11
C LYS A 117 -7.58 -16.45 -0.80
N ASP A 118 -7.98 -17.71 -0.64
CA ASP A 118 -7.50 -18.61 0.42
C ASP A 118 -7.71 -18.12 1.87
N GLN A 119 -8.62 -17.15 2.05
CA GLN A 119 -9.04 -16.63 3.34
C GLN A 119 -10.50 -17.02 3.59
N PRO A 120 -10.83 -17.59 4.77
CA PRO A 120 -12.21 -17.89 5.13
C PRO A 120 -13.12 -16.66 4.95
N GLY A 121 -14.27 -16.86 4.31
CA GLY A 121 -15.21 -15.77 4.03
C GLY A 121 -14.86 -14.87 2.85
N LYS A 122 -13.73 -15.11 2.14
CA LYS A 122 -13.31 -14.37 0.93
C LYS A 122 -13.42 -12.84 1.10
N PRO A 123 -12.67 -12.26 2.05
CA PRO A 123 -12.81 -10.84 2.38
C PRO A 123 -12.61 -9.98 1.13
N GLN A 124 -13.43 -8.94 1.03
CA GLN A 124 -13.35 -7.94 -0.02
C GLN A 124 -12.81 -6.63 0.52
N ILE A 125 -11.82 -6.09 -0.21
CA ILE A 125 -11.32 -4.75 -0.02
C ILE A 125 -11.89 -3.90 -1.15
N LYS A 126 -12.55 -2.80 -0.78
CA LYS A 126 -13.12 -1.85 -1.73
C LYS A 126 -12.48 -0.48 -1.51
N VAL A 127 -11.97 0.10 -2.59
CA VAL A 127 -11.35 1.42 -2.61
C VAL A 127 -12.05 2.26 -3.65
N GLU A 128 -12.41 3.49 -3.28
CA GLU A 128 -12.93 4.51 -4.19
C GLU A 128 -11.87 5.62 -4.28
N PHE A 129 -11.56 6.04 -5.50
CA PHE A 129 -10.62 7.12 -5.77
C PHE A 129 -11.40 8.35 -6.24
N SER A 130 -11.29 9.45 -5.50
CA SER A 130 -11.94 10.72 -5.78
C SER A 130 -10.94 11.87 -5.78
N ASP A 131 -11.39 13.05 -6.20
CA ASP A 131 -10.66 14.32 -6.01
C ASP A 131 -9.24 14.36 -6.60
N TRP A 132 -9.02 13.65 -7.71
CA TRP A 132 -7.77 13.66 -8.44
C TRP A 132 -7.37 15.09 -8.83
N ASN A 133 -6.18 15.51 -8.37
CA ASN A 133 -5.56 16.77 -8.75
C ASN A 133 -4.19 16.51 -9.40
N LEU A 134 -4.17 16.41 -10.72
CA LEU A 134 -2.94 16.19 -11.49
C LEU A 134 -2.08 17.45 -11.65
N ALA A 135 -2.57 18.59 -11.17
CA ALA A 135 -1.86 19.88 -11.15
C ALA A 135 -1.48 20.30 -9.72
N ALA A 136 -1.48 19.37 -8.77
CA ALA A 136 -1.08 19.64 -7.40
C ALA A 136 0.36 20.16 -7.35
N LYS A 137 0.54 21.28 -6.64
CA LYS A 137 1.88 21.82 -6.35
C LYS A 137 2.37 21.20 -5.06
N VAL A 138 3.12 20.11 -5.17
CA VAL A 138 3.74 19.42 -4.03
C VAL A 138 5.18 19.88 -3.86
N THR A 139 5.64 19.84 -2.61
CA THR A 139 7.00 20.21 -2.20
C THR A 139 7.58 19.11 -1.31
N ASP A 140 8.91 19.07 -1.15
CA ASP A 140 9.58 18.09 -0.28
C ASP A 140 9.06 18.13 1.17
N LYS A 141 8.55 19.29 1.61
CA LYS A 141 7.97 19.48 2.94
C LYS A 141 6.71 18.64 3.15
N ASP A 142 5.93 18.39 2.10
CA ASP A 142 4.67 17.63 2.18
C ASP A 142 4.93 16.14 2.47
N PHE A 143 6.15 15.65 2.22
CA PHE A 143 6.58 14.28 2.50
C PHE A 143 7.45 14.16 3.75
N THR A 144 7.83 15.29 4.35
CA THR A 144 8.69 15.32 5.53
C THR A 144 7.90 14.88 6.77
N PHE A 145 8.34 13.80 7.40
CA PHE A 145 7.73 13.35 8.65
C PHE A 145 8.19 14.21 9.83
N VAL A 146 7.22 14.69 10.61
CA VAL A 146 7.45 15.31 11.92
C VAL A 146 6.73 14.45 12.96
N PRO A 147 7.45 13.89 13.95
CA PRO A 147 6.82 13.08 14.98
C PRO A 147 5.83 13.93 15.80
N PRO A 148 4.63 13.40 16.12
CA PRO A 148 3.70 14.08 17.02
C PRO A 148 4.33 14.37 18.38
N GLN A 149 3.81 15.38 19.07
CA GLN A 149 4.30 15.73 20.40
C GLN A 149 4.19 14.54 21.36
N GLY A 150 5.31 14.22 22.03
CA GLY A 150 5.37 13.10 22.98
C GLY A 150 5.37 11.71 22.35
N ALA A 151 5.41 11.59 21.02
CA ALA A 151 5.47 10.30 20.36
C ALA A 151 6.77 9.56 20.69
N GLN A 152 6.66 8.29 21.06
CA GLN A 152 7.82 7.45 21.38
C GLN A 152 8.35 6.76 20.12
N LYS A 153 9.67 6.87 19.92
CA LYS A 153 10.36 6.14 18.85
C LYS A 153 10.51 4.67 19.24
N ILE A 154 10.14 3.77 18.33
CA ILE A 154 10.34 2.33 18.43
C ILE A 154 11.09 1.81 17.21
N SER A 155 11.82 0.71 17.38
CA SER A 155 12.47 0.02 16.26
C SER A 155 11.44 -0.79 15.46
N MET A 156 11.59 -0.78 14.14
CA MET A 156 10.86 -1.69 13.27
C MET A 156 11.58 -3.05 13.29
N ILE A 157 10.85 -4.13 13.53
CA ILE A 157 11.41 -5.48 13.63
C ILE A 157 11.38 -6.14 12.26
N THR A 158 12.52 -6.65 11.80
CA THR A 158 12.65 -7.37 10.54
C THR A 158 12.07 -8.79 10.63
N THR A 159 11.76 -9.38 9.47
CA THR A 159 11.35 -10.79 9.37
C THR A 159 12.45 -11.71 9.91
N ALA A 160 13.71 -11.44 9.58
CA ALA A 160 14.86 -12.20 10.06
C ALA A 160 15.00 -12.17 11.60
N GLU A 161 14.83 -11.02 12.24
CA GLU A 161 14.85 -10.89 13.71
C GLU A 161 13.68 -11.66 14.35
N THR A 162 12.50 -11.58 13.73
CA THR A 162 11.31 -12.31 14.18
C THR A 162 11.55 -13.83 14.12
N GLU A 163 12.13 -14.33 13.04
CA GLU A 163 12.48 -15.75 12.88
C GLU A 163 13.54 -16.22 13.87
N ALA A 164 14.58 -15.41 14.11
CA ALA A 164 15.62 -15.72 15.09
C ALA A 164 15.02 -15.85 16.50
N ALA A 165 14.19 -14.90 16.91
CA ALA A 165 13.53 -14.93 18.23
C ALA A 165 12.62 -16.17 18.40
N GLN A 166 11.90 -16.58 17.35
CA GLN A 166 11.07 -17.78 17.38
C GLN A 166 11.88 -19.07 17.51
N LYS A 167 13.04 -19.16 16.84
CA LYS A 167 13.95 -20.31 16.95
C LYS A 167 14.53 -20.41 18.35
N THR A 168 14.98 -19.30 18.93
CA THR A 168 15.50 -19.27 20.30
C THR A 168 14.44 -19.72 21.30
N ASN A 169 13.21 -19.22 21.22
CA ASN A 169 12.13 -19.61 22.13
C ASN A 169 11.79 -21.10 22.04
N LYS A 170 11.82 -21.71 20.85
CA LYS A 170 11.62 -23.17 20.67
C LYS A 170 12.76 -24.01 21.26
N VAL A 171 13.99 -23.51 21.27
CA VAL A 171 15.15 -24.21 21.86
C VAL A 171 15.09 -24.18 23.39
N THR A 172 14.62 -23.09 24.00
CA THR A 172 14.47 -22.99 25.48
C THR A 172 13.24 -23.69 26.06
N GLN A 173 12.29 -24.16 25.23
CA GLN A 173 11.10 -24.89 25.67
C GLN A 173 11.21 -26.42 25.49
N ASN A 174 12.34 -26.90 24.96
CA ASN A 174 12.69 -28.32 24.87
C ASN A 174 13.85 -28.65 25.80
#